data_AF-A0A060YUQ3-F1
#
_entry.id   AF-A0A060YUQ3-F1
#
_cell.length_a   1.000
_cell.length_b   1.000
_cell.length_c   1.000
_cell.angle_alpha   90.00
_cell.angle_beta   90.00
_cell.angle_gamma   90.00
#
_symmetry.space_group_name_H-M   'P 1'
#
loop_
_entity.id
_entity.type
_entity.pdbx_description
1 polymer ?
#
loop_
_entity_poly.entity_id
_entity_poly.type
_entity_poly.pdbx_seq_one_letter_code
_entity_poly.pdbx_strand_id
1 'polypeptide(L)'
;MFIGGDPASIARKQSYERYRCHDGAKSVARPQISDVCAKHITSMSAIINHGALACQCDPQGSVSSVCEMRGGQCRCRSNVIGRRCDHCAPGTYGFGPAGCRACECSLEGAVTRFCDQLTGQCPCSQGAFGQRCDGCQAGHWGFPNCKQCLCNGHAEECHQRTGACLNCRENTGGDKCDRCANGYYGNPVLGTGNGNRCQPCPCPDGPNSGRHFATSCHQDNRNRQVVCNCNQGYTGTAYTAVEVSSLPLLFFLLSQGSG
;
A
#
# COMPACT_ATOMS: atom_id res chain seq x y z
N MET A 1 8.00 -56.08 -7.69
CA MET A 1 7.15 -56.32 -6.50
C MET A 1 7.64 -57.59 -5.86
N PHE A 2 7.72 -57.66 -4.53
CA PHE A 2 8.21 -58.87 -3.86
C PHE A 2 7.12 -59.95 -3.91
N ILE A 3 7.12 -60.75 -4.98
CA ILE A 3 6.25 -61.90 -5.16
C ILE A 3 6.68 -63.00 -4.17
N GLY A 4 5.73 -63.51 -3.37
CA GLY A 4 5.99 -64.64 -2.48
C GLY A 4 6.20 -65.93 -3.29
N GLY A 5 7.19 -66.74 -2.90
CA GLY A 5 7.48 -68.04 -3.53
C GLY A 5 8.54 -68.02 -4.64
N ASP A 6 8.93 -66.85 -5.17
CA ASP A 6 10.08 -66.72 -6.08
C ASP A 6 11.38 -66.49 -5.26
N PRO A 7 12.38 -67.40 -5.33
CA PRO A 7 13.65 -67.24 -4.63
C PRO A 7 14.37 -65.91 -4.94
N ALA A 8 14.28 -65.43 -6.18
CA ALA A 8 14.92 -64.18 -6.58
C ALA A 8 14.20 -62.95 -6.02
N SER A 9 12.87 -63.01 -5.90
CA SER A 9 12.06 -62.02 -5.21
C SER A 9 12.37 -61.95 -3.71
N ILE A 10 12.51 -63.11 -3.05
CA ILE A 10 12.86 -63.21 -1.62
C ILE A 10 14.24 -62.59 -1.35
N ALA A 11 15.25 -62.91 -2.18
CA ALA A 11 16.59 -62.35 -2.05
C ALA A 11 16.60 -60.80 -2.22
N ARG A 12 15.79 -60.27 -3.15
CA ARG A 12 15.63 -58.82 -3.32
C ARG A 12 14.97 -58.17 -2.11
N LYS A 13 13.97 -58.83 -1.49
CA LYS A 13 13.28 -58.36 -0.28
C LYS A 13 14.25 -58.30 0.91
N GLN A 14 15.00 -59.38 1.14
CA GLN A 14 16.00 -59.44 2.21
C GLN A 14 17.09 -58.37 2.05
N SER A 15 17.53 -58.09 0.82
CA SER A 15 18.50 -57.03 0.54
C SER A 15 17.92 -55.65 0.84
N TYR A 16 16.68 -55.38 0.42
CA TYR A 16 15.98 -54.12 0.69
C TYR A 16 15.79 -53.86 2.19
N GLU A 17 15.45 -54.89 2.96
CA GLU A 17 15.29 -54.82 4.42
C GLU A 17 16.64 -54.67 5.13
N ARG A 18 17.66 -55.43 4.72
CA ARG A 18 19.03 -55.40 5.29
C ARG A 18 19.63 -53.99 5.23
N TYR A 19 19.51 -53.32 4.09
CA TYR A 19 20.03 -51.97 3.89
C TYR A 19 19.04 -50.87 4.31
N ARG A 20 17.91 -51.23 4.93
CA ARG A 20 16.85 -50.32 5.39
C ARG A 20 16.48 -49.27 4.34
N CYS A 21 16.31 -49.71 3.09
CA CYS A 21 16.07 -48.82 1.97
C CYS A 21 14.75 -48.01 2.07
N HIS A 22 13.90 -48.35 3.03
CA HIS A 22 12.66 -47.63 3.34
C HIS A 22 12.86 -46.41 4.25
N ASP A 23 13.98 -46.32 4.98
CA ASP A 23 14.23 -45.22 5.93
C ASP A 23 14.34 -43.87 5.22
N GLY A 24 14.91 -43.84 4.01
CA GLY A 24 15.04 -42.62 3.21
C GLY A 24 13.70 -42.07 2.69
N ALA A 25 12.65 -42.89 2.63
CA ALA A 25 11.30 -42.42 2.26
C ALA A 25 10.53 -41.82 3.45
N LYS A 26 10.98 -42.09 4.69
CA LYS A 26 10.33 -41.63 5.93
C LYS A 26 10.99 -40.39 6.52
N SER A 27 12.14 -39.98 6.00
CA SER A 27 12.88 -38.82 6.49
C SER A 27 12.46 -37.53 5.79
N VAL A 28 12.40 -36.43 6.56
CA VAL A 28 12.14 -35.07 6.03
C VAL A 28 13.32 -34.59 5.16
N ALA A 29 14.54 -34.92 5.56
CA ALA A 29 15.73 -34.78 4.71
C ALA A 29 15.76 -35.93 3.69
N ARG A 30 16.25 -35.69 2.47
CA ARG A 30 16.56 -36.77 1.51
C ARG A 30 18.04 -37.19 1.69
N PRO A 31 18.35 -38.19 2.52
CA PRO A 31 19.72 -38.65 2.68
C PRO A 31 20.25 -39.27 1.38
N GLN A 32 21.58 -39.24 1.22
CA GLN A 32 22.26 -39.94 0.12
C GLN A 32 22.01 -41.45 0.28
N ILE A 33 21.35 -42.04 -0.72
CA ILE A 33 20.96 -43.44 -0.70
C ILE A 33 22.04 -44.31 -1.36
N SER A 34 22.34 -45.48 -0.76
CA SER A 34 23.31 -46.42 -1.33
C SER A 34 22.87 -46.93 -2.71
N ASP A 35 23.83 -47.31 -3.55
CA ASP A 35 23.55 -47.83 -4.89
C ASP A 35 22.71 -49.12 -4.87
N VAL A 36 22.83 -49.92 -3.81
CA VAL A 36 22.01 -51.11 -3.59
C VAL A 36 20.54 -50.71 -3.48
N CYS A 37 20.23 -49.75 -2.61
CA CYS A 37 18.86 -49.27 -2.43
C CYS A 37 18.35 -48.52 -3.66
N ALA A 38 19.20 -47.76 -4.35
CA ALA A 38 18.87 -47.09 -5.59
C ALA A 38 18.32 -48.06 -6.64
N LYS A 39 19.04 -49.16 -6.88
CA LYS A 39 18.65 -50.20 -7.84
C LYS A 39 17.30 -50.83 -7.50
N HIS A 40 17.07 -51.10 -6.22
CA HIS A 40 15.80 -51.65 -5.74
C HIS A 40 14.64 -50.66 -5.91
N ILE A 41 14.83 -49.39 -5.54
CA ILE A 41 13.79 -48.36 -5.65
C ILE A 41 13.44 -48.10 -7.12
N THR A 42 14.42 -47.95 -8.00
CA THR A 42 14.17 -47.75 -9.44
C THR A 42 13.42 -48.93 -10.07
N SER A 43 13.77 -50.16 -9.69
CA SER A 43 13.06 -51.36 -10.16
C SER A 43 11.61 -51.40 -9.66
N MET A 44 11.37 -51.04 -8.39
CA MET A 44 10.02 -50.96 -7.84
C MET A 44 9.19 -49.85 -8.47
N SER A 45 9.76 -48.65 -8.65
CA SER A 45 9.06 -47.52 -9.27
C SER A 45 8.66 -47.82 -10.70
N ALA A 46 9.51 -48.50 -11.47
CA ALA A 46 9.19 -48.90 -12.84
C ALA A 46 8.01 -49.86 -12.90
N ILE A 47 7.89 -50.79 -11.95
CA ILE A 47 6.74 -51.70 -11.87
C ILE A 47 5.46 -50.95 -11.49
N ILE A 48 5.55 -50.06 -10.50
CA ILE A 48 4.39 -49.25 -10.04
C ILE A 48 3.85 -48.35 -11.15
N ASN A 49 4.74 -47.77 -11.96
CA ASN A 49 4.36 -46.81 -13.00
C ASN A 49 4.28 -47.44 -14.41
N HIS A 50 4.26 -48.78 -14.51
CA HIS A 50 4.25 -49.50 -15.80
C HIS A 50 5.36 -49.07 -16.78
N GLY A 51 6.52 -48.70 -16.26
CA GLY A 51 7.67 -48.21 -17.02
C GLY A 51 8.28 -46.95 -16.43
N ALA A 52 9.13 -46.29 -17.21
CA ALA A 52 9.70 -44.99 -16.88
C ALA A 52 8.71 -43.89 -17.29
N LEU A 53 8.36 -43.02 -16.34
CA LEU A 53 7.51 -41.85 -16.62
C LEU A 53 8.32 -40.74 -17.29
N ALA A 54 7.72 -40.06 -18.27
CA ALA A 54 8.34 -38.90 -18.90
C ALA A 54 8.57 -37.76 -17.89
N CYS A 55 9.69 -37.05 -18.04
CA CYS A 55 10.03 -35.91 -17.18
C CYS A 55 8.94 -34.83 -17.22
N GLN A 56 8.54 -34.40 -18.43
CA GLN A 56 7.54 -33.36 -18.67
C GLN A 56 7.80 -32.06 -17.90
N CYS A 57 9.08 -31.66 -17.77
CA CYS A 57 9.45 -30.41 -17.12
C CYS A 57 8.83 -29.21 -17.84
N ASP A 58 8.26 -28.29 -17.09
CA ASP A 58 7.69 -27.06 -17.62
C ASP A 58 8.81 -26.17 -18.19
N PRO A 59 8.73 -25.73 -19.46
CA PRO A 59 9.81 -24.97 -20.09
C PRO A 59 10.03 -23.58 -19.46
N GLN A 60 9.01 -23.01 -18.82
CA GLN A 60 9.12 -21.73 -18.13
C GLN A 60 9.66 -21.92 -16.71
N GLY A 61 9.10 -22.87 -15.96
CA GLY A 61 9.43 -23.07 -14.56
C GLY A 61 10.68 -23.92 -14.30
N SER A 62 11.18 -24.66 -15.29
CA SER A 62 12.40 -25.46 -15.19
C SER A 62 13.60 -24.81 -15.89
N VAL A 63 14.80 -25.19 -15.43
CA VAL A 63 16.07 -24.79 -16.05
C VAL A 63 16.38 -25.66 -17.28
N SER A 64 15.93 -26.91 -17.28
CA SER A 64 16.16 -27.89 -18.34
C SER A 64 15.02 -28.90 -18.44
N SER A 65 14.84 -29.49 -19.62
CA SER A 65 13.93 -30.63 -19.83
C SER A 65 14.40 -31.95 -19.22
N VAL A 66 15.67 -32.00 -18.77
CA VAL A 66 16.26 -33.16 -18.09
C VAL A 66 15.84 -33.18 -16.63
N CYS A 67 15.28 -34.30 -16.19
CA CYS A 67 14.93 -34.55 -14.80
C CYS A 67 15.87 -35.56 -14.15
N GLU A 68 15.87 -35.60 -12.82
CA GLU A 68 16.62 -36.58 -12.05
C GLU A 68 16.15 -38.01 -12.38
N MET A 69 17.12 -38.91 -12.61
CA MET A 69 16.85 -40.33 -12.91
C MET A 69 16.04 -41.03 -11.81
N ARG A 70 16.10 -40.52 -10.58
CA ARG A 70 15.36 -41.04 -9.41
C ARG A 70 14.25 -40.05 -9.08
N GLY A 71 13.01 -40.54 -9.04
CA GLY A 71 11.83 -39.72 -8.73
C GLY A 71 11.39 -38.76 -9.84
N GLY A 72 12.21 -38.52 -10.87
CA GLY A 72 11.83 -37.72 -12.03
C GLY A 72 11.66 -36.23 -11.71
N GLN A 73 12.37 -35.73 -10.70
CA GLN A 73 12.30 -34.33 -10.29
C GLN A 73 13.02 -33.44 -11.31
N CYS A 74 12.32 -32.46 -11.86
CA CYS A 74 12.89 -31.45 -12.72
C CYS A 74 13.69 -30.41 -11.91
N ARG A 75 14.72 -29.83 -12.53
CA ARG A 75 15.49 -28.73 -11.92
C ARG A 75 14.70 -27.43 -12.03
N CYS A 76 14.00 -27.07 -10.96
CA CYS A 76 13.14 -25.90 -10.94
C CYS A 76 13.94 -24.60 -10.82
N ARG A 77 13.37 -23.53 -11.36
CA ARG A 77 13.85 -22.14 -11.17
C ARG A 77 13.53 -21.65 -9.75
N SER A 78 14.04 -20.47 -9.42
CA SER A 78 13.82 -19.85 -8.10
C SER A 78 12.35 -19.80 -7.73
N ASN A 79 12.03 -20.32 -6.55
CA ASN A 79 10.68 -20.34 -5.97
C ASN A 79 9.62 -21.09 -6.80
N VAL A 80 10.03 -21.97 -7.71
CA VAL A 80 9.13 -22.88 -8.44
C VAL A 80 9.24 -24.27 -7.83
N ILE A 81 8.12 -24.96 -7.66
CA ILE A 81 8.06 -26.29 -7.06
C ILE A 81 7.22 -27.26 -7.91
N GLY A 82 7.12 -28.50 -7.44
CA GLY A 82 6.46 -29.60 -8.14
C GLY A 82 7.45 -30.45 -8.92
N ARG A 83 7.08 -31.71 -9.21
CA ARG A 83 7.94 -32.64 -9.97
C ARG A 83 8.31 -32.06 -11.34
N ARG A 84 7.39 -31.32 -11.94
CA ARG A 84 7.48 -30.73 -13.27
C ARG A 84 7.86 -29.25 -13.27
N CYS A 85 7.99 -28.63 -12.08
CA CYS A 85 8.23 -27.19 -11.93
C CYS A 85 7.13 -26.32 -12.56
N ASP A 86 5.86 -26.66 -12.30
CA ASP A 86 4.69 -26.07 -12.97
C ASP A 86 3.89 -25.08 -12.11
N HIS A 87 4.32 -24.81 -10.88
CA HIS A 87 3.66 -23.84 -10.00
C HIS A 87 4.62 -23.22 -8.98
N CYS A 88 4.23 -22.07 -8.43
CA CYS A 88 5.00 -21.35 -7.44
C CYS A 88 5.01 -22.05 -6.08
N ALA A 89 6.10 -21.88 -5.33
CA ALA A 89 6.17 -22.25 -3.94
C ALA A 89 5.15 -21.44 -3.11
N PRO A 90 4.60 -22.00 -2.02
CA PRO A 90 3.76 -21.22 -1.10
C PRO A 90 4.48 -19.94 -0.65
N GLY A 91 3.76 -18.83 -0.67
CA GLY A 91 4.31 -17.51 -0.33
C GLY A 91 5.12 -16.88 -1.47
N THR A 92 4.96 -17.36 -2.70
CA THR A 92 5.52 -16.74 -3.91
C THR A 92 4.46 -16.68 -5.03
N TYR A 93 4.64 -15.79 -6.00
CA TYR A 93 3.66 -15.50 -7.05
C TYR A 93 4.31 -15.13 -8.39
N GLY A 94 3.49 -15.07 -9.44
CA GLY A 94 3.88 -14.58 -10.76
C GLY A 94 4.79 -15.56 -11.50
N PHE A 95 4.29 -16.77 -11.73
CA PHE A 95 4.99 -17.83 -12.47
C PHE A 95 5.46 -17.34 -13.85
N GLY A 96 6.73 -17.54 -14.17
CA GLY A 96 7.31 -17.15 -15.45
C GLY A 96 8.74 -17.66 -15.65
N PRO A 97 9.43 -17.23 -16.71
CA PRO A 97 10.76 -17.72 -17.09
C PRO A 97 11.88 -17.34 -16.10
N ALA A 98 11.64 -16.37 -15.21
CA ALA A 98 12.54 -16.02 -14.12
C ALA A 98 12.24 -16.81 -12.82
N GLY A 99 11.26 -17.71 -12.83
CA GLY A 99 10.73 -18.37 -11.64
C GLY A 99 9.57 -17.57 -11.01
N CYS A 100 9.42 -17.65 -9.69
CA CYS A 100 8.40 -16.92 -8.93
C CYS A 100 9.01 -15.88 -7.99
N ARG A 101 8.27 -14.81 -7.71
CA ARG A 101 8.66 -13.72 -6.79
C ARG A 101 8.09 -13.95 -5.41
N ALA A 102 8.86 -13.63 -4.37
CA ALA A 102 8.37 -13.75 -2.99
C ALA A 102 7.18 -12.82 -2.74
N CYS A 103 6.20 -13.29 -1.97
CA CYS A 103 5.17 -12.43 -1.41
C CYS A 103 5.83 -11.53 -0.36
N GLU A 104 5.64 -10.23 -0.49
CA GLU A 104 6.24 -9.26 0.41
C GLU A 104 5.14 -8.51 1.18
N CYS A 105 4.21 -9.27 1.77
CA CYS A 105 3.10 -8.73 2.54
C CYS A 105 3.58 -8.06 3.84
N SER A 106 3.04 -6.89 4.16
CA SER A 106 3.29 -6.16 5.40
C SER A 106 2.88 -6.98 6.62
N LEU A 107 3.74 -7.01 7.62
CA LEU A 107 3.47 -7.70 8.88
C LEU A 107 2.37 -7.04 9.72
N GLU A 108 2.17 -5.75 9.50
CA GLU A 108 1.28 -4.91 10.29
C GLU A 108 -0.07 -4.72 9.59
N GLY A 109 -0.06 -4.68 8.25
CA GLY A 109 -1.25 -4.39 7.45
C GLY A 109 -1.86 -5.60 6.73
N ALA A 110 -1.20 -6.75 6.67
CA ALA A 110 -1.77 -7.96 6.07
C ALA A 110 -2.24 -8.97 7.13
N VAL A 111 -3.28 -9.74 6.82
CA VAL A 111 -3.81 -10.82 7.66
C VAL A 111 -2.86 -12.02 7.66
N THR A 112 -2.24 -12.32 6.51
CA THR A 112 -1.26 -13.39 6.36
C THR A 112 -0.12 -12.96 5.44
N ARG A 113 0.98 -13.73 5.45
CA ARG A 113 2.12 -13.52 4.53
C ARG A 113 1.96 -14.24 3.18
N PHE A 114 0.87 -14.98 3.00
CA PHE A 114 0.57 -15.64 1.73
C PHE A 114 -0.23 -14.69 0.86
N CYS A 115 0.27 -14.45 -0.34
CA CYS A 115 -0.40 -13.65 -1.35
C CYS A 115 -1.01 -14.56 -2.43
N ASP A 116 -1.92 -13.99 -3.22
CA ASP A 116 -2.46 -14.65 -4.40
C ASP A 116 -1.34 -15.04 -5.39
N GLN A 117 -1.33 -16.30 -5.85
CA GLN A 117 -0.20 -16.85 -6.62
C GLN A 117 -0.06 -16.25 -8.03
N LEU A 118 -1.12 -15.61 -8.55
CA LEU A 118 -1.11 -14.99 -9.88
C LEU A 118 -0.78 -13.50 -9.80
N THR A 119 -1.54 -12.77 -8.98
CA THR A 119 -1.48 -11.30 -8.87
C THR A 119 -0.46 -10.82 -7.84
N GLY A 120 -0.14 -11.64 -6.84
CA GLY A 120 0.66 -11.25 -5.69
C GLY A 120 -0.07 -10.35 -4.69
N GLN A 121 -1.39 -10.21 -4.80
CA GLN A 121 -2.17 -9.41 -3.86
C GLN A 121 -2.21 -10.08 -2.49
N CYS A 122 -1.78 -9.36 -1.46
CA CYS A 122 -1.87 -9.80 -0.08
C CYS A 122 -3.28 -9.55 0.49
N PRO A 123 -3.76 -10.43 1.39
CA PRO A 123 -5.02 -10.21 2.09
C PRO A 123 -4.83 -9.10 3.15
N CYS A 124 -5.34 -7.90 2.86
CA CYS A 124 -5.18 -6.75 3.74
C CYS A 124 -6.14 -6.75 4.92
N SER A 125 -5.65 -6.30 6.08
CA SER A 125 -6.43 -5.98 7.27
C SER A 125 -7.30 -4.76 7.04
N GLN A 126 -8.30 -4.54 7.90
CA GLN A 126 -9.27 -3.46 7.71
C GLN A 126 -8.60 -2.08 7.61
N GLY A 127 -8.89 -1.36 6.53
CA GLY A 127 -8.35 -0.03 6.24
C GLY A 127 -6.95 -0.02 5.59
N ALA A 128 -6.21 -1.14 5.63
CA ALA A 128 -4.96 -1.29 4.90
C ALA A 128 -5.21 -1.59 3.41
N PHE A 129 -4.32 -1.13 2.54
CA PHE A 129 -4.47 -1.22 1.10
C PHE A 129 -3.11 -1.33 0.40
N GLY A 130 -3.15 -1.69 -0.89
CA GLY A 130 -1.98 -1.91 -1.74
C GLY A 130 -1.69 -3.40 -1.94
N GLN A 131 -0.83 -3.74 -2.91
CA GLN A 131 -0.46 -5.13 -3.18
C GLN A 131 0.14 -5.82 -1.94
N ARG A 132 0.89 -5.05 -1.15
CA ARG A 132 1.61 -5.51 0.04
C ARG A 132 0.93 -5.11 1.35
N CYS A 133 -0.22 -4.43 1.30
CA CYS A 133 -0.93 -3.92 2.47
C CYS A 133 -0.04 -3.03 3.37
N ASP A 134 0.79 -2.20 2.75
CA ASP A 134 1.79 -1.32 3.37
C ASP A 134 1.36 0.15 3.42
N GLY A 135 0.12 0.44 3.05
CA GLY A 135 -0.48 1.76 3.13
C GLY A 135 -1.93 1.71 3.57
N CYS A 136 -2.53 2.89 3.74
CA CYS A 136 -3.95 3.01 4.00
C CYS A 136 -4.73 3.16 2.70
N GLN A 137 -5.99 2.70 2.71
CA GLN A 137 -6.93 2.95 1.61
C GLN A 137 -7.10 4.46 1.37
N ALA A 138 -7.49 4.84 0.15
CA ALA A 138 -7.89 6.21 -0.15
C ALA A 138 -8.91 6.73 0.89
N GLY A 139 -8.74 7.99 1.32
CA GLY A 139 -9.52 8.58 2.41
C GLY A 139 -9.17 8.09 3.81
N HIS A 140 -8.04 7.38 3.99
CA HIS A 140 -7.51 6.98 5.29
C HIS A 140 -6.04 7.36 5.46
N TRP A 141 -5.58 7.44 6.72
CA TRP A 141 -4.22 7.84 7.09
C TRP A 141 -3.76 7.16 8.39
N GLY A 142 -2.45 7.20 8.66
CA GLY A 142 -1.89 6.76 9.93
C GLY A 142 -1.58 5.27 10.02
N PHE A 143 -1.04 4.69 8.93
CA PHE A 143 -0.56 3.31 8.91
C PHE A 143 0.36 3.00 10.12
N PRO A 144 0.23 1.83 10.79
CA PRO A 144 -0.60 0.68 10.44
C PRO A 144 -2.07 0.76 10.87
N ASN A 145 -2.41 1.64 11.82
CA ASN A 145 -3.77 1.78 12.34
C ASN A 145 -4.54 2.82 11.53
N CYS A 146 -4.94 2.45 10.31
CA CYS A 146 -5.59 3.35 9.37
C CYS A 146 -6.90 3.94 9.92
N LYS A 147 -6.96 5.28 9.95
CA LYS A 147 -8.14 6.06 10.37
C LYS A 147 -8.69 6.83 9.18
N GLN A 148 -10.00 6.99 9.12
CA GLN A 148 -10.64 7.83 8.11
C GLN A 148 -10.14 9.29 8.20
N CYS A 149 -10.08 9.95 7.06
CA CYS A 149 -9.87 11.40 6.99
C CYS A 149 -11.06 12.13 7.64
N LEU A 150 -10.75 13.19 8.40
CA LEU A 150 -11.75 14.01 9.10
C LEU A 150 -11.68 15.44 8.60
N CYS A 151 -12.24 15.67 7.40
CA CYS A 151 -12.17 16.94 6.69
C CYS A 151 -13.47 17.75 6.72
N ASN A 152 -14.32 17.54 7.73
CA ASN A 152 -15.60 18.24 7.92
C ASN A 152 -16.53 18.26 6.68
N GLY A 153 -16.44 17.27 5.79
CA GLY A 153 -17.20 17.20 4.53
C GLY A 153 -16.59 18.00 3.36
N HIS A 154 -15.55 18.79 3.62
CA HIS A 154 -14.93 19.67 2.64
C HIS A 154 -13.81 19.00 1.83
N ALA A 155 -13.37 17.80 2.22
CA ALA A 155 -12.44 16.99 1.44
C ALA A 155 -12.67 15.49 1.71
N GLU A 156 -12.31 14.66 0.74
CA GLU A 156 -12.37 13.18 0.87
C GLU A 156 -10.97 12.57 1.02
N GLU A 157 -9.94 13.28 0.59
CA GLU A 157 -8.55 12.84 0.66
C GLU A 157 -7.77 13.64 1.71
N CYS A 158 -6.86 12.95 2.38
CA CYS A 158 -5.91 13.55 3.30
C CYS A 158 -4.54 12.91 3.14
N HIS A 159 -3.52 13.62 3.61
CA HIS A 159 -2.15 13.16 3.55
C HIS A 159 -1.95 11.90 4.40
N GLN A 160 -1.45 10.81 3.78
CA GLN A 160 -1.47 9.47 4.38
C GLN A 160 -0.71 9.33 5.72
N ARG A 161 0.23 10.23 6.03
CA ARG A 161 0.99 10.20 7.30
C ARG A 161 0.47 11.16 8.36
N THR A 162 0.03 12.35 7.96
CA THR A 162 -0.31 13.44 8.90
C THR A 162 -1.82 13.57 9.12
N GLY A 163 -2.63 13.06 8.20
CA GLY A 163 -4.08 13.23 8.21
C GLY A 163 -4.54 14.62 7.79
N ALA A 164 -3.63 15.50 7.36
CA ALA A 164 -3.98 16.83 6.88
C ALA A 164 -4.75 16.73 5.56
N CYS A 165 -5.94 17.33 5.52
CA CYS A 165 -6.83 17.31 4.38
C CYS A 165 -6.20 17.99 3.16
N LEU A 166 -6.42 17.39 1.99
CA LEU A 166 -5.92 17.90 0.72
C LEU A 166 -7.06 18.52 -0.06
N ASN A 167 -6.80 19.63 -0.76
CA ASN A 167 -7.77 20.27 -1.65
C ASN A 167 -9.12 20.59 -0.98
N CYS A 168 -9.08 21.25 0.18
CA CYS A 168 -10.28 21.71 0.88
C CYS A 168 -11.22 22.49 -0.07
N ARG A 169 -12.46 22.01 -0.21
CA ARG A 169 -13.51 22.61 -1.05
C ARG A 169 -14.12 23.83 -0.35
N GLU A 170 -14.95 24.58 -1.09
CA GLU A 170 -15.77 25.68 -0.55
C GLU A 170 -14.98 26.81 0.13
N ASN A 171 -13.74 27.04 -0.31
CA ASN A 171 -12.81 28.04 0.27
C ASN A 171 -12.58 27.82 1.77
N THR A 172 -12.52 26.56 2.19
CA THR A 172 -12.11 26.16 3.53
C THR A 172 -10.61 25.85 3.58
N GLY A 173 -10.04 25.80 4.77
CA GLY A 173 -8.63 25.57 5.00
C GLY A 173 -8.35 25.10 6.42
N GLY A 174 -7.07 24.87 6.72
CA GLY A 174 -6.65 24.15 7.93
C GLY A 174 -6.53 22.64 7.69
N ASP A 175 -5.87 21.94 8.61
CA ASP A 175 -5.58 20.50 8.46
C ASP A 175 -6.84 19.64 8.41
N LYS A 176 -7.98 20.17 8.84
CA LYS A 176 -9.29 19.49 8.84
C LYS A 176 -10.33 20.22 7.98
N CYS A 177 -9.93 21.22 7.21
CA CYS A 177 -10.86 22.12 6.51
C CYS A 177 -11.92 22.73 7.47
N ASP A 178 -11.50 23.09 8.67
CA ASP A 178 -12.33 23.50 9.81
C ASP A 178 -12.44 25.02 9.97
N ARG A 179 -11.75 25.77 9.12
CA ARG A 179 -11.80 27.24 9.04
C ARG A 179 -11.91 27.68 7.59
N CYS A 180 -12.23 28.96 7.36
CA CYS A 180 -12.12 29.52 6.02
C CYS A 180 -10.65 29.64 5.59
N ALA A 181 -10.40 29.45 4.30
CA ALA A 181 -9.09 29.67 3.69
C ALA A 181 -8.64 31.12 3.87
N ASN A 182 -7.34 31.37 3.73
CA ASN A 182 -6.79 32.72 3.82
C ASN A 182 -7.48 33.66 2.81
N GLY A 183 -7.87 34.85 3.26
CA GLY A 183 -8.66 35.79 2.46
C GLY A 183 -10.17 35.50 2.42
N TYR A 184 -10.67 34.56 3.21
CA TYR A 184 -12.11 34.30 3.37
C TYR A 184 -12.53 34.37 4.85
N TYR A 185 -13.78 34.74 5.10
CA TYR A 185 -14.42 34.76 6.43
C TYR A 185 -15.81 34.15 6.40
N GLY A 186 -16.32 33.74 7.56
CA GLY A 186 -17.64 33.11 7.70
C GLY A 186 -17.60 31.89 8.61
N ASN A 187 -18.61 31.03 8.48
CA ASN A 187 -18.76 29.80 9.23
C ASN A 187 -18.68 28.57 8.28
N PRO A 188 -17.62 27.74 8.38
CA PRO A 188 -17.42 26.58 7.51
C PRO A 188 -18.37 25.41 7.79
N VAL A 189 -19.19 25.45 8.85
CA VAL A 189 -20.07 24.34 9.28
C VAL A 189 -21.49 24.41 8.69
N LEU A 190 -21.95 25.57 8.22
CA LEU A 190 -23.35 25.83 7.80
C LEU A 190 -23.66 25.45 6.34
N GLY A 191 -23.04 24.39 5.83
CA GLY A 191 -22.97 23.99 4.41
C GLY A 191 -24.28 23.66 3.67
N THR A 192 -25.46 24.19 4.02
CA THR A 192 -26.70 24.02 3.23
C THR A 192 -27.86 24.95 3.58
N GLY A 193 -27.65 26.08 4.27
CA GLY A 193 -28.77 26.98 4.60
C GLY A 193 -28.37 28.45 4.79
N ASN A 194 -28.86 29.32 3.91
CA ASN A 194 -28.88 30.80 3.92
C ASN A 194 -28.22 31.57 5.09
N GLY A 195 -26.91 31.41 5.29
CA GLY A 195 -26.15 32.31 6.17
C GLY A 195 -24.72 31.85 6.43
N ASN A 196 -23.76 32.64 5.97
CA ASN A 196 -22.33 32.62 6.35
C ASN A 196 -21.49 31.42 5.87
N ARG A 197 -21.57 31.03 4.59
CA ARG A 197 -20.48 30.23 3.95
C ARG A 197 -19.17 31.03 3.92
N CYS A 198 -18.03 30.40 3.62
CA CYS A 198 -16.76 31.14 3.47
C CYS A 198 -16.84 32.12 2.29
N GLN A 199 -16.90 33.41 2.62
CA GLN A 199 -17.00 34.53 1.68
C GLN A 199 -15.66 35.24 1.57
N PRO A 200 -15.30 35.75 0.38
CA PRO A 200 -14.05 36.49 0.21
C PRO A 200 -14.07 37.77 1.06
N CYS A 201 -12.93 38.10 1.66
CA CYS A 201 -12.75 39.29 2.47
C CYS A 201 -12.95 40.55 1.60
N PRO A 202 -13.92 41.43 1.94
CA PRO A 202 -14.14 42.69 1.25
C PRO A 202 -13.14 43.73 1.78
N CYS A 203 -11.87 43.59 1.38
CA CYS A 203 -10.80 44.50 1.79
C CYS A 203 -9.99 44.92 0.55
N PRO A 204 -10.06 46.16 0.09
CA PRO A 204 -11.19 46.96 -0.44
C PRO A 204 -11.93 46.40 -1.68
N ASP A 205 -11.29 45.63 -2.56
CA ASP A 205 -11.92 45.11 -3.79
C ASP A 205 -11.91 43.56 -3.88
N GLY A 206 -11.49 42.87 -2.82
CA GLY A 206 -11.41 41.41 -2.73
C GLY A 206 -10.17 40.77 -3.37
N PRO A 207 -10.01 39.44 -3.25
CA PRO A 207 -8.76 38.74 -3.55
C PRO A 207 -8.32 38.76 -5.01
N ASN A 208 -9.22 39.02 -5.97
CA ASN A 208 -8.91 39.02 -7.40
C ASN A 208 -8.60 40.41 -7.99
N SER A 209 -8.70 41.49 -7.20
CA SER A 209 -8.54 42.87 -7.71
C SER A 209 -7.08 43.36 -7.72
N GLY A 210 -6.18 42.68 -7.01
CA GLY A 210 -4.80 43.17 -6.82
C GLY A 210 -4.66 44.33 -5.84
N ARG A 211 -5.78 44.87 -5.32
CA ARG A 211 -5.84 45.86 -4.23
C ARG A 211 -6.13 45.24 -2.86
N HIS A 212 -5.90 43.93 -2.70
CA HIS A 212 -6.13 43.23 -1.44
C HIS A 212 -4.90 43.30 -0.53
N PHE A 213 -4.97 44.08 0.54
CA PHE A 213 -3.86 44.31 1.47
C PHE A 213 -4.07 43.67 2.85
N ALA A 214 -4.97 42.68 2.96
CA ALA A 214 -5.29 41.98 4.20
C ALA A 214 -4.92 40.49 4.12
N THR A 215 -4.36 39.96 5.21
CA THR A 215 -4.03 38.52 5.35
C THR A 215 -5.26 37.70 5.75
N SER A 216 -6.15 38.28 6.57
CA SER A 216 -7.39 37.65 7.01
C SER A 216 -8.43 38.72 7.36
N CYS A 217 -9.69 38.32 7.51
CA CYS A 217 -10.73 39.20 8.03
C CYS A 217 -11.67 38.42 8.95
N HIS A 218 -12.34 39.13 9.86
CA HIS A 218 -13.28 38.54 10.80
C HIS A 218 -14.53 39.41 10.92
N GLN A 219 -15.67 38.81 11.25
CA GLN A 219 -16.91 39.54 11.47
C GLN A 219 -17.02 39.94 12.94
N ASP A 220 -17.20 41.24 13.20
CA ASP A 220 -17.47 41.74 14.55
C ASP A 220 -18.90 41.38 14.98
N ASN A 221 -19.03 40.82 16.18
CA ASN A 221 -20.31 40.37 16.74
C ASN A 221 -21.27 41.52 17.06
N ARG A 222 -20.77 42.76 17.26
CA ARG A 222 -21.62 43.88 17.70
C ARG A 222 -22.41 44.53 16.57
N ASN A 223 -21.76 44.75 15.43
CA ASN A 223 -22.30 45.49 14.30
C ASN A 223 -22.35 44.65 13.01
N ARG A 224 -21.92 43.37 13.07
CA ARG A 224 -21.78 42.46 11.91
C ARG A 224 -20.83 42.99 10.83
N GLN A 225 -19.99 43.97 11.16
CA GLN A 225 -19.03 44.57 10.24
C GLN A 225 -17.84 43.64 10.06
N VAL A 226 -17.34 43.53 8.83
CA VAL A 226 -16.13 42.74 8.54
C VAL A 226 -14.91 43.61 8.80
N VAL A 227 -14.07 43.18 9.73
CA VAL A 227 -12.82 43.83 10.12
C VAL A 227 -11.66 43.12 9.45
N CYS A 228 -10.84 43.88 8.72
CA CYS A 228 -9.70 43.37 7.96
C CYS A 228 -8.41 43.41 8.80
N ASN A 229 -7.66 42.31 8.80
CA ASN A 229 -6.32 42.26 9.38
C ASN A 229 -5.29 42.54 8.27
N CYS A 230 -4.87 43.79 8.18
CA CYS A 230 -3.94 44.27 7.16
C CYS A 230 -2.54 43.66 7.28
N ASN A 231 -1.84 43.59 6.14
CA ASN A 231 -0.42 43.24 6.09
C ASN A 231 0.43 44.27 6.84
N GLN A 232 1.62 43.87 7.28
CA GLN A 232 2.57 44.78 7.94
C GLN A 232 2.86 45.99 7.04
N GLY A 233 2.64 47.20 7.56
CA GLY A 233 2.79 48.43 6.79
C GLY A 233 1.53 48.91 6.08
N TYR A 234 0.36 48.29 6.28
CA TYR A 234 -0.94 48.78 5.80
C TYR A 234 -1.94 48.93 6.95
N THR A 235 -2.78 49.96 6.89
CA THR A 235 -3.87 50.19 7.86
C THR A 235 -5.11 50.76 7.15
N GLY A 236 -6.30 50.53 7.71
CA GLY A 236 -7.55 51.13 7.23
C GLY A 236 -8.78 50.23 7.42
N THR A 237 -9.93 50.68 6.93
CA THR A 237 -11.22 49.98 7.08
C THR A 237 -11.48 49.07 5.87
N ALA A 238 -12.56 48.30 5.87
CA ALA A 238 -12.95 47.42 4.76
C ALA A 238 -12.95 48.09 3.37
N TYR A 239 -12.97 49.42 3.29
CA TYR A 239 -13.04 50.18 2.04
C TYR A 239 -11.79 51.04 1.75
N THR A 240 -10.81 51.08 2.67
CA THR A 240 -9.59 51.88 2.51
C THR A 240 -8.39 51.14 3.09
N ALA A 241 -7.33 50.97 2.30
CA ALA A 241 -6.03 50.50 2.79
C ALA A 241 -4.99 51.57 2.44
N VAL A 242 -4.30 52.08 3.46
CA VAL A 242 -3.26 53.11 3.33
C VAL A 242 -1.95 52.52 3.80
N GLU A 243 -0.89 52.72 3.03
CA GLU A 243 0.47 52.32 3.41
C GLU A 243 0.96 53.21 4.57
N VAL A 244 1.39 52.60 5.67
CA VAL A 244 1.83 53.27 6.91
C VAL A 244 3.05 54.17 6.67
N SER A 245 3.88 53.83 5.69
CA SER A 245 4.98 54.67 5.17
C SER A 245 4.51 55.96 4.49
N SER A 246 3.26 56.02 4.03
CA SER A 246 2.63 57.20 3.38
C SER A 246 1.91 58.12 4.36
N LEU A 247 1.77 57.72 5.63
CA LEU A 247 1.13 58.51 6.68
C LEU A 247 1.92 59.71 7.27
N PRO A 248 3.22 59.97 7.02
CA PRO A 248 3.87 61.13 7.63
C PRO A 248 3.41 62.48 7.08
N LEU A 249 2.62 62.52 6.00
CA LEU A 249 2.09 63.77 5.42
C LEU A 249 0.63 64.08 5.77
N LEU A 250 -0.17 63.09 6.19
CA LEU A 250 -1.59 63.31 6.52
C LEU A 250 -1.82 63.77 7.97
N PHE A 251 -0.94 63.38 8.91
CA PHE A 251 -0.99 63.92 10.28
C PHE A 251 -0.60 65.40 10.35
N PHE A 252 0.22 65.89 9.41
CA PHE A 252 0.58 67.31 9.34
C PHE A 252 -0.54 68.21 8.80
N LEU A 253 -1.44 67.70 7.97
CA LEU A 253 -2.54 68.50 7.41
C LEU A 253 -3.76 68.59 8.34
N LEU A 254 -3.98 67.63 9.23
CA LEU A 254 -5.06 67.71 10.23
C LEU A 254 -4.69 68.51 11.49
N SER A 255 -3.41 68.81 11.72
CA SER A 255 -2.95 69.69 12.81
C SER A 255 -2.92 71.18 12.44
N GLN A 256 -3.18 71.54 11.18
CA GLN A 256 -3.12 72.94 10.69
C GLN A 256 -4.50 73.52 10.31
N GLY A 257 -5.60 72.82 10.63
CA GLY A 257 -6.97 73.19 10.25
C GLY A 257 -7.92 73.44 11.43
N SER A 258 -7.41 73.78 12.60
CA SER A 258 -8.22 74.20 13.77
C SER A 258 -7.48 75.29 14.54
N GLY A 259 -7.52 76.50 14.00
CA GLY A 259 -7.05 77.74 14.59
C GLY A 259 -7.72 78.90 13.88
#